data_AF-A0A7S2Q3S0-F1
#
_entry.id   AF-A0A7S2Q3S0-F1
#
_cell.length_a   1.000
_cell.length_b   1.000
_cell.length_c   1.000
_cell.angle_alpha   90.00
_cell.angle_beta   90.00
_cell.angle_gamma   90.00
#
_symmetry.space_group_name_H-M   'P 1'
#
loop_
_entity.id
_entity.type
_entity.pdbx_description
1 polymer ?
#
loop_
_entity_poly.entity_id
_entity_poly.type
_entity_poly.pdbx_seq_one_letter_code
_entity_poly.pdbx_strand_id
1 'polypeptide(L)'
;SPEYMPDMRWILLLEAAAMTAAIDNAHKLRTRFTFRQPTNENILSILFECDDLHPLPEKEVRFNHHSVGITRPMLCNGADESHDVFPLCSGYPDQLPRSSTHTSDNVACSSINYKGWRILRFQKRVGSGNQCYKRVQNAMYNWDFVSRDGKKSIGILSPKKPVHLANVKQTQSTTVPRKGLLGTFSEIPLFKPLFVVNPIHAVYEMRDCRRTIPNNIVSSASYATLDGHLLAGEERVSVILRGNDAVDVEIVSFSRSAPSINGRIVWPFIGRMQKQFFLKEMEHLSRIATYK
;
A
#
# COMPACT_ATOMS: atom_id res chain seq x y z
N SER A 1 28.24 14.27 19.57
CA SER A 1 27.09 14.67 18.74
C SER A 1 25.92 14.97 19.64
N PRO A 2 25.26 16.14 19.52
CA PRO A 2 24.07 16.40 20.31
C PRO A 2 22.94 15.50 19.81
N GLU A 3 22.41 14.70 20.73
CA GLU A 3 21.25 13.85 20.52
C GLU A 3 20.07 14.76 20.18
N TYR A 4 19.51 14.59 18.98
CA TYR A 4 18.41 15.40 18.49
C TYR A 4 17.14 15.02 19.27
N MET A 5 16.92 15.63 20.44
CA MET A 5 15.67 15.48 21.16
C MET A 5 14.55 16.11 20.33
N PRO A 6 13.52 15.35 19.91
CA PRO A 6 12.37 15.94 19.26
C PRO A 6 11.67 16.87 20.26
N ASP A 7 11.39 18.10 19.82
CA ASP A 7 10.69 19.11 20.61
C ASP A 7 9.34 18.54 21.09
N MET A 8 9.17 18.47 22.43
CA MET A 8 8.03 17.88 23.13
C MET A 8 6.68 18.45 22.70
N ARG A 9 6.64 19.67 22.14
CA ARG A 9 5.42 20.27 21.60
C ARG A 9 4.85 19.48 20.42
N TRP A 10 5.69 18.78 19.66
CA TRP A 10 5.27 17.98 18.51
C TRP A 10 4.75 16.60 18.90
N ILE A 11 5.25 16.05 20.00
CA ILE A 11 4.75 14.81 20.60
C ILE A 11 3.29 15.00 21.01
N LEU A 12 3.00 16.10 21.70
CA LEU A 12 1.64 16.46 22.12
C LEU A 12 0.70 16.73 20.94
N LEU A 13 1.20 17.28 19.82
CA LEU A 13 0.42 17.48 18.59
C LEU A 13 0.07 16.17 17.89
N LEU A 14 1.00 15.21 17.86
CA LEU A 14 0.76 13.86 17.33
C LEU A 14 -0.21 13.08 18.22
N GLU A 15 -0.06 13.17 19.53
CA GLU A 15 -1.00 12.60 20.50
C GLU A 15 -2.39 13.22 20.37
N ALA A 16 -2.48 14.55 20.29
CA ALA A 16 -3.75 15.26 20.10
C ALA A 16 -4.40 14.92 18.75
N ALA A 17 -3.63 14.82 17.67
CA ALA A 17 -4.16 14.40 16.36
C ALA A 17 -4.63 12.92 16.38
N ALA A 18 -3.91 12.04 17.07
CA ALA A 18 -4.30 10.64 17.26
C ALA A 18 -5.56 10.51 18.11
N MET A 19 -5.66 11.28 19.19
CA MET A 19 -6.84 11.33 20.07
C MET A 19 -8.04 11.95 19.37
N THR A 20 -7.85 13.02 18.60
CA THR A 20 -8.95 13.67 17.86
C THR A 20 -9.45 12.79 16.71
N ALA A 21 -8.57 12.03 16.05
CA ALA A 21 -8.96 11.02 15.08
C ALA A 21 -9.80 9.87 15.70
N ALA A 22 -9.74 9.68 17.02
CA ALA A 22 -10.50 8.65 17.73
C ALA A 22 -11.93 9.09 18.15
N ILE A 23 -12.26 10.39 18.13
CA ILE A 23 -13.50 10.91 18.77
C ILE A 23 -14.73 10.97 17.83
N ASP A 24 -14.58 10.84 16.52
CA ASP A 24 -15.73 10.94 15.59
C ASP A 24 -16.43 9.57 15.34
N ASN A 25 -17.66 9.57 14.83
CA ASN A 25 -18.58 8.44 14.57
C ASN A 25 -17.99 7.00 14.51
N ALA A 26 -18.45 6.13 15.41
CA ALA A 26 -18.06 4.72 15.56
C ALA A 26 -18.30 3.81 14.33
N HIS A 27 -19.07 4.27 13.33
CA HIS A 27 -19.49 3.44 12.18
C HIS A 27 -18.71 3.68 10.88
N LYS A 28 -17.63 4.46 10.89
CA LYS A 28 -16.86 4.77 9.67
C LYS A 28 -15.52 4.03 9.65
N LEU A 29 -15.22 3.41 8.51
CA LEU A 29 -13.86 2.99 8.14
C LEU A 29 -12.94 4.22 8.23
N ARG A 30 -11.94 4.19 9.11
CA ARG A 30 -10.95 5.26 9.25
C ARG A 30 -9.63 4.74 9.78
N THR A 31 -8.60 5.58 9.75
CA THR A 31 -7.35 5.29 10.47
C THR A 31 -7.62 5.11 11.96
N ARG A 32 -7.04 4.07 12.56
CA ARG A 32 -7.16 3.74 13.99
C ARG A 32 -5.79 3.59 14.61
N PHE A 33 -5.72 3.82 15.91
CA PHE A 33 -4.54 3.60 16.71
C PHE A 33 -4.81 2.49 17.74
N THR A 34 -3.84 1.62 17.97
CA THR A 34 -3.97 0.54 18.95
C THR A 34 -2.64 0.28 19.63
N PHE A 35 -2.69 -0.04 20.93
CA PHE A 35 -1.52 -0.47 21.69
C PHE A 35 -1.23 -1.98 21.55
N ARG A 36 -2.15 -2.71 20.91
CA ARG A 36 -2.00 -4.14 20.60
C ARG A 36 -1.58 -4.30 19.15
N GLN A 37 -0.61 -5.16 18.91
CA GLN A 37 -0.19 -5.50 17.56
C GLN A 37 -1.40 -5.99 16.74
N PRO A 38 -1.72 -5.36 15.61
CA PRO A 38 -2.76 -5.83 14.74
C PRO A 38 -2.40 -7.20 14.17
N THR A 39 -3.40 -8.06 14.02
CA THR A 39 -3.31 -9.37 13.38
C THR A 39 -4.41 -9.48 12.33
N ASN A 40 -4.29 -10.44 11.43
CA ASN A 40 -5.34 -10.71 10.43
C ASN A 40 -6.70 -11.03 11.07
N GLU A 41 -6.71 -11.50 12.32
CA GLU A 41 -7.91 -11.81 13.10
C GLU A 41 -8.59 -10.56 13.67
N ASN A 42 -7.82 -9.57 14.12
CA ASN A 42 -8.36 -8.42 14.88
C ASN A 42 -8.41 -7.12 14.07
N ILE A 43 -7.78 -7.05 12.90
CA ILE A 43 -7.70 -5.82 12.12
C ILE A 43 -9.10 -5.32 11.68
N LEU A 44 -10.04 -6.23 11.46
CA LEU A 44 -11.45 -5.89 11.20
C LEU A 44 -12.11 -5.26 12.43
N SER A 45 -11.98 -5.86 13.61
CA SER A 45 -12.58 -5.30 14.83
C SER A 45 -11.96 -3.96 15.19
N ILE A 46 -10.66 -3.78 14.94
CA ILE A 46 -9.98 -2.47 15.10
C ILE A 46 -10.61 -1.43 14.17
N LEU A 47 -10.81 -1.75 12.88
CA LEU A 47 -11.32 -0.78 11.90
C LEU A 47 -12.81 -0.44 12.11
N PHE A 48 -13.61 -1.39 12.61
CA PHE A 48 -15.07 -1.24 12.74
C PHE A 48 -15.57 -0.97 14.16
N GLU A 49 -14.74 -1.07 15.21
CA GLU A 49 -15.11 -0.84 16.62
C GLU A 49 -16.41 -1.57 17.07
N CYS A 50 -16.76 -2.68 16.41
CA CYS A 50 -18.02 -3.36 16.66
C CYS A 50 -17.85 -4.87 16.53
N ASP A 51 -18.25 -5.60 17.57
CA ASP A 51 -18.42 -7.06 17.54
C ASP A 51 -19.65 -7.45 16.71
N ASP A 52 -20.61 -6.53 16.58
CA ASP A 52 -21.73 -6.67 15.67
C ASP A 52 -21.27 -6.28 14.27
N LEU A 53 -20.94 -7.29 13.48
CA LEU A 53 -20.80 -7.20 12.02
C LEU A 53 -22.17 -6.82 11.41
N HIS A 54 -22.65 -5.61 11.67
CA HIS A 54 -23.69 -5.01 10.85
C HIS A 54 -23.22 -5.15 9.40
N PRO A 55 -24.09 -5.60 8.49
CA PRO A 55 -23.72 -5.72 7.09
C PRO A 55 -23.17 -4.35 6.68
N LEU A 56 -21.85 -4.29 6.39
CA LEU A 56 -21.27 -3.00 5.98
C LEU A 56 -22.17 -2.48 4.88
N PRO A 57 -22.67 -1.25 5.03
CA PRO A 57 -23.69 -0.73 4.14
C PRO A 57 -23.21 -0.98 2.71
N GLU A 58 -24.11 -1.35 1.79
CA GLU A 58 -23.84 -1.50 0.35
C GLU A 58 -23.32 -0.20 -0.32
N LYS A 59 -22.93 0.77 0.49
CA LYS A 59 -22.32 2.03 0.13
C LYS A 59 -21.09 1.78 -0.72
N GLU A 60 -21.13 2.45 -1.86
CA GLU A 60 -20.02 2.84 -2.71
C GLU A 60 -18.72 3.05 -1.92
N VAL A 61 -17.65 2.40 -2.39
CA VAL A 61 -16.30 2.58 -1.86
C VAL A 61 -15.88 4.03 -2.09
N ARG A 62 -15.69 4.78 -1.00
CA ARG A 62 -15.25 6.18 -1.06
C ARG A 62 -13.75 6.26 -0.82
N PHE A 63 -13.03 6.68 -1.84
CA PHE A 63 -11.62 7.05 -1.75
C PHE A 63 -11.50 8.50 -1.26
N ASN A 64 -10.41 8.83 -0.58
CA ASN A 64 -10.17 10.20 -0.11
C ASN A 64 -9.46 11.10 -1.15
N HIS A 65 -9.41 10.65 -2.41
CA HIS A 65 -8.97 11.41 -3.57
C HIS A 65 -9.71 10.99 -4.84
N HIS A 66 -9.80 11.92 -5.79
CA HIS A 66 -10.44 11.73 -7.09
C HIS A 66 -9.52 11.06 -8.14
N SER A 67 -8.21 11.01 -7.90
CA SER A 67 -7.22 10.46 -8.83
C SER A 67 -7.00 8.95 -8.68
N VAL A 68 -8.06 8.16 -8.53
CA VAL A 68 -7.96 6.69 -8.41
C VAL A 68 -7.58 6.08 -9.76
N GLY A 69 -6.65 5.13 -9.76
CA GLY A 69 -6.01 4.59 -10.94
C GLY A 69 -4.85 5.44 -11.47
N ILE A 70 -4.34 6.43 -10.71
CA ILE A 70 -3.22 7.30 -11.12
C ILE A 70 -1.94 6.52 -11.44
N THR A 71 -1.77 5.34 -10.85
CA THR A 71 -0.61 4.47 -11.10
C THR A 71 -0.84 3.44 -12.20
N ARG A 72 -2.04 3.38 -12.80
CA ARG A 72 -2.39 2.30 -13.73
C ARG A 72 -1.40 2.27 -14.89
N PRO A 73 -0.74 1.13 -15.15
CA PRO A 73 0.12 0.97 -16.31
C PRO A 73 -0.59 1.34 -17.60
N MET A 74 0.00 2.25 -18.38
CA MET A 74 -0.46 2.50 -19.74
C MET A 74 -0.11 1.29 -20.61
N LEU A 75 -1.05 0.85 -21.44
CA LEU A 75 -0.81 -0.17 -22.45
C LEU A 75 -0.24 0.53 -23.69
N CYS A 76 0.90 0.05 -24.21
CA CYS A 76 1.42 0.56 -25.47
C CYS A 76 0.50 0.10 -26.60
N ASN A 77 -0.45 0.94 -26.98
CA ASN A 77 -1.19 0.81 -28.23
C ASN A 77 -0.42 1.62 -29.28
N GLY A 78 -0.04 0.98 -30.38
CA GLY A 78 0.73 1.48 -31.51
C GLY A 78 0.99 3.00 -31.68
N ALA A 79 2.27 3.31 -31.88
CA ALA A 79 2.88 4.37 -32.71
C ALA A 79 2.57 5.87 -32.52
N ASP A 80 1.50 6.31 -31.85
CA ASP A 80 1.26 7.75 -31.74
C ASP A 80 0.75 8.20 -30.37
N GLU A 81 1.22 9.40 -29.98
CA GLU A 81 0.91 10.18 -28.78
C GLU A 81 1.65 9.83 -27.47
N SER A 82 2.82 10.46 -27.33
CA SER A 82 3.49 10.70 -26.05
C SER A 82 2.96 11.98 -25.40
N HIS A 83 2.27 11.85 -24.26
CA HIS A 83 2.40 12.80 -23.16
C HIS A 83 2.29 12.01 -21.84
N ASP A 84 3.41 11.97 -21.11
CA ASP A 84 3.68 11.15 -19.92
C ASP A 84 2.63 11.19 -18.81
N VAL A 85 2.30 10.00 -18.28
CA VAL A 85 2.03 9.79 -16.85
C VAL A 85 2.62 8.42 -16.42
N PHE A 86 3.93 8.40 -16.15
CA PHE A 86 4.71 7.34 -15.47
C PHE A 86 4.87 5.97 -16.17
N PRO A 87 5.73 5.88 -17.20
CA PRO A 87 6.15 4.59 -17.77
C PRO A 87 6.69 3.65 -16.67
N LEU A 88 6.24 2.39 -16.70
CA LEU A 88 6.91 1.28 -16.01
C LEU A 88 8.34 1.21 -16.54
N CYS A 89 9.32 1.38 -15.66
CA CYS A 89 10.73 1.41 -16.02
C CYS A 89 11.02 2.24 -17.28
N SER A 90 10.92 3.57 -17.22
CA SER A 90 11.56 4.42 -18.25
C SER A 90 13.03 3.98 -18.33
N GLY A 91 13.41 3.46 -19.48
CA GLY A 91 14.57 2.58 -19.61
C GLY A 91 15.86 3.14 -19.04
N TYR A 92 16.62 2.27 -18.38
CA TYR A 92 18.08 2.32 -18.37
C TYR A 92 18.63 0.93 -18.08
N PRO A 93 19.47 0.38 -18.96
CA PRO A 93 20.42 -0.66 -18.58
C PRO A 93 21.51 -0.13 -17.63
N ASP A 94 21.93 1.14 -17.69
CA ASP A 94 23.21 1.54 -17.04
C ASP A 94 23.32 2.95 -16.43
N GLN A 95 22.29 3.79 -16.37
CA GLN A 95 22.42 5.11 -15.73
C GLN A 95 21.27 5.41 -14.77
N LEU A 96 21.45 4.98 -13.53
CA LEU A 96 20.69 5.51 -12.40
C LEU A 96 20.93 7.02 -12.29
N PRO A 97 19.87 7.86 -12.14
CA PRO A 97 20.06 9.29 -11.89
C PRO A 97 20.89 9.48 -10.61
N ARG A 98 21.90 10.36 -10.69
CA ARG A 98 22.94 10.69 -9.68
C ARG A 98 22.44 11.00 -8.25
N SER A 99 21.13 11.10 -8.02
CA SER A 99 20.52 11.30 -6.70
C SER A 99 19.94 10.00 -6.09
N SER A 100 20.34 8.82 -6.56
CA SER A 100 19.96 7.55 -5.92
C SER A 100 20.76 7.36 -4.63
N THR A 101 20.10 7.47 -3.48
CA THR A 101 20.66 6.95 -2.23
C THR A 101 20.65 5.43 -2.32
N HIS A 102 21.78 4.81 -2.61
CA HIS A 102 21.94 3.36 -2.48
C HIS A 102 21.77 2.99 -1.01
N THR A 103 20.76 2.18 -0.70
CA THR A 103 20.69 1.49 0.58
C THR A 103 21.58 0.25 0.52
N SER A 104 21.98 -0.28 1.68
CA SER A 104 22.83 -1.49 1.81
C SER A 104 22.32 -2.73 1.06
N ASP A 105 21.06 -2.70 0.62
CA ASP A 105 20.33 -3.87 0.11
C ASP A 105 20.08 -3.82 -1.41
N ASN A 106 20.82 -2.97 -2.15
CA ASN A 106 20.70 -2.78 -3.60
C ASN A 106 19.30 -2.34 -4.07
N VAL A 107 18.53 -1.67 -3.22
CA VAL A 107 17.23 -1.08 -3.61
C VAL A 107 17.46 0.32 -4.15
N ALA A 108 17.14 0.53 -5.42
CA ALA A 108 17.10 1.87 -5.99
C ALA A 108 15.86 2.59 -5.49
N CYS A 109 16.04 3.75 -4.84
CA CYS A 109 14.96 4.58 -4.32
C CYS A 109 15.04 5.99 -4.92
N SER A 110 13.95 6.47 -5.48
CA SER A 110 13.81 7.87 -5.89
C SER A 110 12.55 8.50 -5.28
N SER A 111 12.60 9.82 -5.11
CA SER A 111 11.51 10.62 -4.58
C SER A 111 11.40 11.89 -5.40
N ILE A 112 10.22 12.18 -5.93
CA ILE A 112 9.93 13.43 -6.63
C ILE A 112 8.62 14.02 -6.11
N ASN A 113 8.43 15.32 -6.29
CA ASN A 113 7.15 15.98 -6.03
C ASN A 113 6.56 16.44 -7.36
N TYR A 114 5.31 16.09 -7.64
CA TYR A 114 4.62 16.49 -8.87
C TYR A 114 3.17 16.86 -8.57
N LYS A 115 2.78 18.10 -8.88
CA LYS A 115 1.41 18.62 -8.67
C LYS A 115 0.86 18.33 -7.25
N GLY A 116 1.70 18.52 -6.22
CA GLY A 116 1.33 18.28 -4.82
C GLY A 116 1.34 16.82 -4.36
N TRP A 117 1.69 15.87 -5.25
CA TRP A 117 1.94 14.48 -4.90
C TRP A 117 3.41 14.24 -4.61
N ARG A 118 3.71 13.58 -3.51
CA ARG A 118 4.99 12.91 -3.28
C ARG A 118 4.94 11.56 -3.97
N ILE A 119 5.88 11.32 -4.88
CA ILE A 119 6.00 10.09 -5.63
C ILE A 119 7.26 9.39 -5.17
N LEU A 120 7.10 8.22 -4.57
CA LEU A 120 8.19 7.35 -4.18
C LEU A 120 8.26 6.18 -5.16
N ARG A 121 9.45 5.86 -5.65
CA ARG A 121 9.69 4.70 -6.51
C ARG A 121 10.81 3.88 -5.93
N PHE A 122 10.55 2.58 -5.76
CA PHE A 122 11.50 1.57 -5.31
C PHE A 122 11.64 0.51 -6.38
N GLN A 123 12.87 0.12 -6.69
CA GLN A 123 13.14 -0.92 -7.67
C GLN A 123 14.23 -1.85 -7.15
N LYS A 124 14.04 -3.15 -7.36
CA LYS A 124 15.03 -4.18 -7.02
C LYS A 124 14.92 -5.37 -7.95
N ARG A 125 16.05 -5.91 -8.41
CA ARG A 125 16.12 -7.25 -8.98
C ARG A 125 16.04 -8.28 -7.87
N VAL A 126 15.06 -9.18 -7.94
CA VAL A 126 14.79 -10.15 -6.87
C VAL A 126 15.16 -11.59 -7.22
N GLY A 127 15.35 -11.91 -8.50
CA GLY A 127 15.75 -13.25 -8.94
C GLY A 127 15.73 -13.41 -10.44
N SER A 128 15.53 -14.65 -10.91
CA SER A 128 15.43 -14.97 -12.33
C SER A 128 14.47 -16.14 -12.61
N GLY A 129 13.96 -16.18 -13.84
CA GLY A 129 13.13 -17.26 -14.39
C GLY A 129 11.65 -17.19 -14.02
N ASN A 130 10.85 -17.95 -14.78
CA ASN A 130 9.38 -17.95 -14.67
C ASN A 130 8.87 -18.41 -13.29
N GLN A 131 9.55 -19.36 -12.64
CA GLN A 131 9.14 -19.81 -11.30
C GLN A 131 9.29 -18.69 -10.26
N CYS A 132 10.40 -17.97 -10.27
CA CYS A 132 10.61 -16.80 -9.42
C CYS A 132 9.53 -15.75 -9.68
N TYR A 133 9.28 -15.42 -10.95
CA TYR A 133 8.23 -14.50 -11.36
C TYR A 133 6.86 -14.90 -10.80
N LYS A 134 6.44 -16.17 -10.97
CA LYS A 134 5.16 -16.66 -10.46
C LYS A 134 5.05 -16.63 -8.94
N ARG A 135 6.12 -16.96 -8.20
CA ARG A 135 6.13 -16.86 -6.74
C ARG A 135 5.91 -15.43 -6.26
N VAL A 136 6.66 -14.47 -6.81
CA VAL A 136 6.56 -13.06 -6.42
C VAL A 136 5.22 -12.46 -6.88
N GLN A 137 4.75 -12.81 -8.08
CA GLN A 137 3.43 -12.44 -8.60
C GLN A 137 2.31 -12.89 -7.65
N ASN A 138 2.33 -14.15 -7.23
CA ASN A 138 1.31 -14.70 -6.33
C ASN A 138 1.33 -13.99 -4.96
N ALA A 139 2.51 -13.73 -4.42
CA ALA A 139 2.65 -13.00 -3.16
C ALA A 139 2.07 -11.59 -3.24
N MET A 140 2.35 -10.87 -4.34
CA MET A 140 1.79 -9.54 -4.60
C MET A 140 0.26 -9.56 -4.62
N TYR A 141 -0.38 -10.50 -5.33
CA TYR A 141 -1.84 -10.57 -5.42
C TYR A 141 -2.54 -11.02 -4.14
N ASN A 142 -1.84 -11.78 -3.30
CA ASN A 142 -2.39 -12.21 -2.02
C ASN A 142 -2.34 -11.11 -0.96
N TRP A 143 -1.63 -9.99 -1.21
CA TRP A 143 -1.43 -8.90 -0.26
C TRP A 143 -1.09 -9.40 1.15
N ASP A 144 -0.33 -10.48 1.25
CA ASP A 144 0.05 -11.11 2.51
C ASP A 144 1.50 -10.74 2.82
N PHE A 145 1.69 -9.49 3.23
CA PHE A 145 3.00 -9.01 3.63
C PHE A 145 3.02 -8.80 5.14
N VAL A 146 4.00 -9.42 5.79
CA VAL A 146 4.38 -9.15 7.17
C VAL A 146 5.90 -8.93 7.20
N SER A 147 6.32 -7.81 7.78
CA SER A 147 7.74 -7.50 7.99
C SER A 147 8.36 -8.49 8.98
N ARG A 148 9.67 -8.74 8.89
CA ARG A 148 10.37 -9.72 9.75
C ARG A 148 10.21 -9.45 11.25
N ASP A 149 10.13 -8.18 11.62
CA ASP A 149 9.93 -7.73 12.99
C ASP A 149 8.46 -7.73 13.42
N GLY A 150 7.53 -8.09 12.53
CA GLY A 150 6.08 -8.06 12.75
C GLY A 150 5.50 -6.64 12.85
N LYS A 151 6.32 -5.60 12.67
CA LYS A 151 5.94 -4.20 12.95
C LYS A 151 5.17 -3.54 11.82
N LYS A 152 5.17 -4.14 10.63
CA LYS A 152 4.52 -3.60 9.43
C LYS A 152 3.90 -4.74 8.65
N SER A 153 2.72 -4.51 8.11
CA SER A 153 2.02 -5.51 7.32
C SER A 153 0.92 -4.87 6.49
N ILE A 154 0.56 -5.60 5.44
CA ILE A 154 -0.69 -5.46 4.70
C ILE A 154 -1.35 -6.84 4.71
N GLY A 155 -2.67 -6.86 4.82
CA GLY A 155 -3.44 -8.09 4.81
C GLY A 155 -4.80 -7.89 4.17
N ILE A 156 -5.27 -8.91 3.45
CA ILE A 156 -6.65 -8.96 2.96
C ILE A 156 -7.60 -9.05 4.16
N LEU A 157 -8.56 -8.14 4.22
CA LEU A 157 -9.62 -8.14 5.23
C LEU A 157 -10.73 -9.09 4.78
N SER A 158 -10.46 -10.39 4.81
CA SER A 158 -11.49 -11.40 4.57
C SER A 158 -12.26 -11.66 5.87
N PRO A 159 -13.59 -11.44 5.93
CA PRO A 159 -14.37 -11.92 7.05
C PRO A 159 -14.28 -13.45 7.10
N LYS A 160 -13.66 -14.00 8.17
CA LYS A 160 -13.43 -15.44 8.33
C LYS A 160 -14.71 -16.27 8.45
N LYS A 161 -15.86 -15.64 8.72
CA LYS A 161 -17.15 -16.32 8.75
C LYS A 161 -18.01 -15.82 7.59
N PRO A 162 -18.62 -16.70 6.77
CA PRO A 162 -19.81 -16.29 6.05
C PRO A 162 -20.78 -15.77 7.11
N VAL A 163 -21.08 -14.47 7.07
CA VAL A 163 -22.07 -13.89 7.96
C VAL A 163 -23.38 -14.57 7.57
N HIS A 164 -23.79 -15.59 8.32
CA HIS A 164 -25.13 -16.13 8.25
C HIS A 164 -26.06 -14.99 8.71
N LEU A 165 -26.51 -14.18 7.76
CA LEU A 165 -27.61 -13.24 7.95
C LEU A 165 -28.85 -14.08 8.26
N ALA A 166 -29.03 -14.40 9.53
CA ALA A 166 -30.25 -15.04 10.00
C ALA A 166 -31.43 -14.12 9.63
N ASN A 167 -32.36 -14.66 8.85
CA ASN A 167 -33.68 -14.11 8.52
C ASN A 167 -33.83 -13.10 7.36
N VAL A 168 -32.82 -12.86 6.51
CA VAL A 168 -33.10 -12.18 5.23
C VAL A 168 -33.57 -13.23 4.22
N LYS A 169 -34.85 -13.14 3.82
CA LYS A 169 -35.42 -14.00 2.76
C LYS A 169 -34.48 -13.99 1.57
N GLN A 170 -34.03 -15.18 1.22
CA GLN A 170 -32.99 -15.49 0.26
C GLN A 170 -33.45 -15.17 -1.17
N THR A 171 -33.58 -13.90 -1.52
CA THR A 171 -33.42 -13.46 -2.90
C THR A 171 -31.96 -13.68 -3.28
N GLN A 172 -31.72 -14.29 -4.44
CA GLN A 172 -30.43 -14.71 -4.97
C GLN A 172 -29.45 -13.52 -5.18
N SER A 173 -29.02 -12.89 -4.10
CA SER A 173 -27.91 -11.96 -4.09
C SER A 173 -26.65 -12.80 -4.18
N THR A 174 -26.03 -12.77 -5.36
CA THR A 174 -24.66 -13.23 -5.56
C THR A 174 -23.75 -12.38 -4.67
N THR A 175 -23.48 -12.82 -3.44
CA THR A 175 -22.47 -12.20 -2.59
C THR A 175 -21.11 -12.39 -3.25
N VAL A 176 -20.74 -11.41 -4.08
CA VAL A 176 -19.37 -11.24 -4.55
C VAL A 176 -18.55 -11.00 -3.28
N PRO A 177 -17.55 -11.84 -2.94
CA PRO A 177 -16.66 -11.54 -1.84
C PRO A 177 -16.09 -10.14 -2.07
N ARG A 178 -16.00 -9.32 -1.02
CA ARG A 178 -15.43 -7.95 -1.05
C ARG A 178 -13.95 -8.00 -1.42
N LYS A 179 -13.64 -8.47 -2.63
CA LYS A 179 -12.33 -8.61 -3.23
C LYS A 179 -11.78 -7.20 -3.37
N GLY A 180 -11.04 -6.78 -2.36
CA GLY A 180 -10.33 -5.52 -2.41
C GLY A 180 -10.28 -4.76 -1.10
N LEU A 181 -11.12 -5.01 -0.08
CA LEU A 181 -10.92 -4.33 1.20
C LEU A 181 -9.69 -4.92 1.91
N LEU A 182 -8.67 -4.09 2.13
CA LEU A 182 -7.43 -4.47 2.81
C LEU A 182 -7.18 -3.54 4.01
N GLY A 183 -6.27 -3.96 4.89
CA GLY A 183 -5.79 -3.15 5.99
C GLY A 183 -4.27 -3.10 5.96
N THR A 184 -3.70 -1.92 6.17
CA THR A 184 -2.28 -1.80 6.49
C THR A 184 -2.11 -1.51 7.96
N PHE A 185 -1.00 -1.94 8.53
CA PHE A 185 -0.59 -1.44 9.83
C PHE A 185 0.92 -1.19 9.92
N SER A 186 1.27 -0.26 10.81
CA SER A 186 2.66 0.06 11.11
C SER A 186 2.80 0.48 12.56
N GLU A 187 3.80 -0.05 13.27
CA GLU A 187 4.28 0.51 14.53
C GLU A 187 4.80 1.94 14.30
N ILE A 188 4.46 2.83 15.23
CA ILE A 188 4.95 4.22 15.27
C ILE A 188 6.24 4.22 16.12
N PRO A 189 7.42 4.51 15.53
CA PRO A 189 8.69 4.32 16.22
C PRO A 189 8.85 5.12 17.53
N LEU A 190 8.21 6.29 17.61
CA LEU A 190 8.34 7.22 18.73
C LEU A 190 7.46 6.85 19.95
N PHE A 191 6.39 6.09 19.72
CA PHE A 191 5.41 5.74 20.75
C PHE A 191 5.27 4.23 20.76
N LYS A 192 6.05 3.52 21.58
CA LYS A 192 5.96 2.05 21.64
C LYS A 192 5.10 1.62 22.82
N PRO A 193 4.17 0.66 22.65
CA PRO A 193 3.82 -0.09 21.43
C PRO A 193 2.57 0.48 20.72
N LEU A 194 2.65 1.68 20.11
CA LEU A 194 1.53 2.26 19.37
C LEU A 194 1.59 1.89 17.89
N PHE A 195 0.50 1.34 17.36
CA PHE A 195 0.33 0.99 15.96
C PHE A 195 -0.71 1.89 15.33
N VAL A 196 -0.48 2.26 14.06
CA VAL A 196 -1.50 2.84 13.19
C VAL A 196 -2.04 1.75 12.27
N VAL A 197 -3.36 1.68 12.14
CA VAL A 197 -4.09 0.76 11.26
C VAL A 197 -4.87 1.61 10.27
N ASN A 198 -4.73 1.35 8.98
CA ASN A 198 -5.39 2.13 7.94
C ASN A 198 -6.22 1.25 6.99
N PRO A 199 -7.45 1.68 6.67
CA PRO A 199 -8.26 1.02 5.67
C PRO A 199 -7.82 1.45 4.26
N ILE A 200 -7.67 0.47 3.37
CA ILE A 200 -7.31 0.66 1.97
C ILE A 200 -8.16 -0.26 1.10
N HIS A 201 -8.16 -0.01 -0.21
CA HIS A 201 -8.90 -0.86 -1.15
C HIS A 201 -8.09 -1.14 -2.42
N ALA A 202 -8.03 -2.41 -2.83
CA ALA A 202 -7.45 -2.81 -4.10
C ALA A 202 -8.22 -2.16 -5.26
N VAL A 203 -7.50 -1.51 -6.17
CA VAL A 203 -8.10 -0.71 -7.26
C VAL A 203 -8.09 -1.49 -8.57
N TYR A 204 -6.98 -2.17 -8.87
CA TYR A 204 -6.88 -2.99 -10.08
C TYR A 204 -5.82 -4.09 -9.93
N GLU A 205 -5.97 -5.11 -10.77
CA GLU A 205 -4.99 -6.16 -11.02
C GLU A 205 -4.76 -6.26 -12.53
N MET A 206 -3.51 -6.46 -12.94
CA MET A 206 -3.10 -6.67 -14.32
C MET A 206 -2.17 -7.88 -14.36
N ARG A 207 -2.63 -9.00 -14.92
CA ARG A 207 -1.88 -10.27 -14.93
C ARG A 207 -1.21 -10.51 -16.28
N ASP A 208 0.07 -10.89 -16.22
CA ASP A 208 0.87 -11.38 -17.35
C ASP A 208 0.77 -10.51 -18.62
N CYS A 209 0.70 -9.19 -18.46
CA CYS A 209 0.59 -8.27 -19.57
C CYS A 209 1.91 -8.17 -20.34
N ARG A 210 1.84 -8.42 -21.65
CA ARG A 210 2.96 -8.30 -22.60
C ARG A 210 2.92 -7.02 -23.44
N ARG A 211 1.83 -6.25 -23.32
CA ARG A 211 1.61 -5.02 -24.11
C ARG A 211 2.23 -3.77 -23.47
N THR A 212 2.74 -3.90 -22.26
CA THR A 212 3.23 -2.76 -21.48
C THR A 212 4.70 -2.45 -21.75
N ILE A 213 5.54 -3.48 -21.92
CA ILE A 213 6.95 -3.31 -22.28
C ILE A 213 7.33 -4.44 -23.23
N PRO A 214 7.89 -4.13 -24.43
CA PRO A 214 8.34 -5.16 -25.36
C PRO A 214 9.28 -6.17 -24.69
N ASN A 215 9.14 -7.45 -25.06
CA ASN A 215 9.95 -8.57 -24.57
C ASN A 215 9.88 -8.84 -23.06
N ASN A 216 8.93 -8.24 -22.34
CA ASN A 216 8.75 -8.46 -20.91
C ASN A 216 7.33 -8.96 -20.61
N ILE A 217 7.18 -9.66 -19.50
CA ILE A 217 5.88 -10.01 -18.93
C ILE A 217 5.73 -9.22 -17.64
N VAL A 218 4.67 -8.41 -17.56
CA VAL A 218 4.42 -7.53 -16.42
C VAL A 218 3.14 -7.96 -15.71
N SER A 219 3.24 -8.09 -14.40
CA SER A 219 2.07 -8.12 -13.53
C SER A 219 2.08 -6.94 -12.57
N SER A 220 0.90 -6.36 -12.34
CA SER A 220 0.77 -5.25 -11.41
C SER A 220 -0.50 -5.37 -10.60
N ALA A 221 -0.42 -4.98 -9.34
CA ALA A 221 -1.58 -4.79 -8.47
C ALA A 221 -1.45 -3.45 -7.76
N SER A 222 -2.58 -2.83 -7.46
CA SER A 222 -2.60 -1.56 -6.75
C SER A 222 -3.70 -1.48 -5.72
N TYR A 223 -3.46 -0.73 -4.66
CA TYR A 223 -4.46 -0.29 -3.69
C TYR A 223 -4.42 1.22 -3.53
N ALA A 224 -5.53 1.79 -3.07
CA ALA A 224 -5.65 3.20 -2.74
C ALA A 224 -6.28 3.39 -1.36
N THR A 225 -6.02 4.56 -0.76
CA THR A 225 -6.50 4.88 0.57
C THR A 225 -7.98 5.25 0.57
N LEU A 226 -8.70 4.76 1.58
CA LEU A 226 -10.13 5.05 1.74
C LEU A 226 -10.36 6.37 2.49
N ASP A 227 -11.61 6.86 2.44
CA ASP A 227 -12.05 7.94 3.30
C ASP A 227 -11.76 7.65 4.78
N GLY A 228 -11.47 8.70 5.55
CA GLY A 228 -11.00 8.57 6.93
C GLY A 228 -9.52 8.17 7.10
N HIS A 229 -8.78 7.89 6.03
CA HIS A 229 -7.32 7.71 6.11
C HIS A 229 -6.61 9.06 6.30
N LEU A 230 -5.55 9.10 7.12
CA LEU A 230 -4.71 10.30 7.33
C LEU A 230 -3.93 10.77 6.09
N LEU A 231 -3.93 9.97 5.01
CA LEU A 231 -3.21 10.20 3.76
C LEU A 231 -4.09 9.91 2.58
N ALA A 232 -3.97 10.71 1.54
CA ALA A 232 -4.50 10.37 0.23
C ALA A 232 -3.40 9.75 -0.61
N GLY A 233 -3.59 8.52 -1.08
CA GLY A 233 -2.56 7.82 -1.82
C GLY A 233 -3.02 6.61 -2.59
N GLU A 234 -2.20 6.25 -3.56
CA GLU A 234 -2.29 5.01 -4.32
C GLU A 234 -0.91 4.39 -4.44
N GLU A 235 -0.86 3.09 -4.18
CA GLU A 235 0.33 2.28 -4.22
C GLU A 235 0.18 1.20 -5.28
N ARG A 236 1.19 1.06 -6.13
CA ARG A 236 1.32 0.00 -7.12
C ARG A 236 2.54 -0.84 -6.82
N VAL A 237 2.34 -2.15 -6.82
CA VAL A 237 3.43 -3.13 -6.90
C VAL A 237 3.40 -3.72 -8.30
N SER A 238 4.57 -3.91 -8.90
CA SER A 238 4.73 -4.54 -10.20
C SER A 238 5.86 -5.55 -10.17
N VAL A 239 5.62 -6.72 -10.77
CA VAL A 239 6.58 -7.79 -10.96
C VAL A 239 6.83 -7.91 -12.46
N ILE A 240 8.09 -7.82 -12.87
CA ILE A 240 8.49 -7.75 -14.28
C ILE A 240 9.44 -8.91 -14.55
N LEU A 241 9.02 -9.85 -15.38
CA LEU A 241 9.92 -10.84 -15.98
C LEU A 241 10.50 -10.24 -17.26
N ARG A 242 11.81 -10.05 -17.27
CA ARG A 242 12.57 -9.46 -18.36
C ARG A 242 12.87 -10.49 -19.46
N GLY A 243 13.15 -10.01 -20.67
CA GLY A 243 13.58 -10.86 -21.77
C GLY A 243 14.90 -11.61 -21.54
N ASN A 244 15.73 -11.19 -20.58
CA ASN A 244 16.95 -11.88 -20.15
C ASN A 244 16.73 -12.76 -18.90
N ASP A 245 15.49 -13.20 -18.67
CA ASP A 245 15.04 -13.97 -17.51
C ASP A 245 15.18 -13.28 -16.14
N ALA A 246 15.67 -12.04 -16.05
CA ALA A 246 15.71 -11.34 -14.77
C ALA A 246 14.29 -11.03 -14.27
N VAL A 247 14.07 -11.14 -12.96
CA VAL A 247 12.82 -10.76 -12.30
C VAL A 247 13.07 -9.52 -11.46
N ASP A 248 12.42 -8.42 -11.84
CA ASP A 248 12.46 -7.16 -11.12
C ASP A 248 11.12 -6.90 -10.40
N VAL A 249 11.20 -6.22 -9.27
CA VAL A 249 10.05 -5.68 -8.55
C VAL A 249 10.14 -4.16 -8.55
N GLU A 250 9.02 -3.50 -8.85
CA GLU A 250 8.84 -2.06 -8.71
C GLU A 250 7.69 -1.78 -7.75
N ILE A 251 7.93 -0.88 -6.79
CA ILE A 251 6.88 -0.28 -5.96
C ILE A 251 6.82 1.21 -6.29
N VAL A 252 5.65 1.70 -6.66
CA VAL A 252 5.39 3.13 -6.89
C VAL A 252 4.29 3.58 -5.95
N SER A 253 4.54 4.63 -5.18
CA SER A 253 3.54 5.22 -4.29
C SER A 253 3.35 6.69 -4.61
N PHE A 254 2.10 7.05 -4.88
CA PHE A 254 1.62 8.41 -4.94
C PHE A 254 0.99 8.72 -3.61
N SER A 255 1.47 9.75 -2.93
CA SER A 255 0.91 10.14 -1.65
C SER A 255 0.88 11.65 -1.49
N ARG A 256 -0.14 12.12 -0.80
CA ARG A 256 -0.25 13.49 -0.32
C ARG A 256 -0.95 13.47 1.03
N SER A 257 -0.89 14.61 1.72
CA SER A 257 -1.72 14.82 2.89
C SER A 257 -3.21 14.62 2.55
N ALA A 258 -3.94 13.91 3.41
CA ALA A 258 -5.40 13.91 3.30
C ALA A 258 -5.94 15.34 3.43
N PRO A 259 -7.10 15.67 2.81
CA PRO A 259 -7.64 17.03 2.86
C PRO A 259 -8.00 17.51 4.28
N SER A 260 -8.12 16.57 5.23
CA SER A 260 -8.40 16.83 6.65
C SER A 260 -7.27 17.59 7.36
N ILE A 261 -7.63 18.35 8.40
CA ILE A 261 -6.68 19.09 9.24
C ILE A 261 -5.65 18.13 9.85
N ASN A 262 -6.13 17.01 10.40
CA ASN A 262 -5.27 15.97 10.99
C ASN A 262 -4.27 15.44 9.95
N GLY A 263 -4.72 15.16 8.72
CA GLY A 263 -3.86 14.72 7.62
C GLY A 263 -2.74 15.70 7.30
N ARG A 264 -2.99 17.02 7.38
CA ARG A 264 -1.98 18.06 7.13
C ARG A 264 -0.95 18.15 8.23
N ILE A 265 -1.39 18.00 9.48
CA ILE A 265 -0.51 18.02 10.66
C ILE A 265 0.44 16.83 10.64
N VAL A 266 -0.04 15.62 10.32
CA VAL A 266 0.79 14.41 10.38
C VAL A 266 1.69 14.22 9.15
N TRP A 267 1.38 14.86 8.02
CA TRP A 267 2.07 14.65 6.74
C TRP A 267 3.60 14.76 6.78
N PRO A 268 4.21 15.76 7.47
CA PRO A 268 5.68 15.87 7.55
C PRO A 268 6.35 14.65 8.18
N PHE A 269 5.65 13.93 9.06
CA PHE A 269 6.20 12.80 9.82
C PHE A 269 6.05 11.48 9.08
N ILE A 270 4.99 11.34 8.28
CA ILE A 270 4.63 10.08 7.63
C ILE A 270 5.65 9.66 6.57
N GLY A 271 6.33 10.60 5.92
CA GLY A 271 7.24 10.27 4.81
C GLY A 271 8.30 9.23 5.17
N ARG A 272 8.84 9.28 6.38
CA ARG A 272 9.81 8.28 6.87
C ARG A 272 9.14 6.92 7.11
N MET A 273 7.96 6.91 7.74
CA MET A 273 7.22 5.66 8.00
C MET A 273 6.83 4.96 6.71
N GLN A 274 6.34 5.72 5.73
CA GLN A 274 5.94 5.20 4.42
C GLN A 274 7.14 4.64 3.65
N LYS A 275 8.28 5.36 3.62
CA LYS A 275 9.51 4.84 3.02
C LYS A 275 9.95 3.52 3.65
N GLN A 276 9.92 3.43 4.99
CA GLN A 276 10.28 2.20 5.69
C GLN A 276 9.29 1.06 5.43
N PHE A 277 8.00 1.36 5.28
CA PHE A 277 6.99 0.38 4.90
C PHE A 277 7.33 -0.26 3.55
N PHE A 278 7.58 0.53 2.50
CA PHE A 278 7.89 0.00 1.17
C PHE A 278 9.24 -0.70 1.08
N LEU A 279 10.23 -0.25 1.86
CA LEU A 279 11.50 -0.99 1.95
C LEU A 279 11.29 -2.39 2.55
N LYS A 280 10.42 -2.52 3.56
CA LYS A 280 10.09 -3.82 4.16
C LYS A 280 9.25 -4.70 3.24
N GLU A 281 8.33 -4.11 2.49
CA GLU A 281 7.58 -4.81 1.46
C GLU A 281 8.50 -5.37 0.36
N MET A 282 9.45 -4.54 -0.13
CA MET A 282 10.47 -4.97 -1.09
C MET A 282 11.37 -6.08 -0.52
N GLU A 283 11.80 -5.98 0.74
CA GLU A 283 12.56 -7.02 1.43
C GLU A 283 11.77 -8.34 1.50
N HIS A 284 10.48 -8.28 1.79
CA HIS A 284 9.60 -9.45 1.83
C HIS A 284 9.46 -10.13 0.46
N LEU A 285 9.16 -9.37 -0.59
CA LEU A 285 9.06 -9.90 -1.96
C LEU A 285 10.39 -10.48 -2.44
N SER A 286 11.51 -9.83 -2.10
CA SER A 286 12.86 -10.33 -2.36
C SER A 286 13.14 -11.66 -1.67
N ARG A 287 12.60 -11.92 -0.47
CA ARG A 287 12.74 -13.21 0.21
C ARG A 287 11.92 -14.30 -0.47
N ILE A 288 10.67 -14.02 -0.81
CA ILE A 288 9.79 -14.97 -1.51
C ILE A 288 10.41 -15.42 -2.83
N ALA A 289 11.10 -14.53 -3.54
CA ALA A 289 11.84 -14.87 -4.75
C ALA A 289 12.90 -15.97 -4.53
N THR A 290 13.55 -15.99 -3.36
CA THR A 290 14.66 -16.89 -3.03
C THR A 290 14.24 -18.25 -2.44
N TYR A 291 13.01 -18.38 -1.94
CA TYR A 291 12.50 -19.68 -1.48
C TYR A 291 12.37 -20.64 -2.68
N LYS A 292 13.02 -21.80 -2.57
CA LYS A 292 12.94 -22.90 -3.53
C LYS A 292 11.85 -23.88 -3.12
#